data_AF-A0A959UUV3-F1
#
_entry.id   AF-A0A959UUV3-F1
#
_cell.length_a   1.000
_cell.length_b   1.000
_cell.length_c   1.000
_cell.angle_alpha   90.00
_cell.angle_beta   90.00
_cell.angle_gamma   90.00
#
_symmetry.space_group_name_H-M   'P 1'
#
loop_
_entity.id
_entity.type
_entity.pdbx_description
1 polymer ?
#
loop_
_entity_poly.entity_id
_entity_poly.type
_entity_poly.pdbx_seq_one_letter_code
_entity_poly.pdbx_strand_id
1 'polypeptide(L)'
;PSMAKMKAMQEALNKQLEEMRKGQQKGNKPGEKNEGAQGMPGMSRQLAQMAAQQAAIRKELQRMAQEMNKDGSGSGNPLNKLAQEMEEVEKDIVNRRIDQETQKRQKDILVRLLEAEKAERERELDQQRTSNEGRETPHEDPARYFEYQQRKQRETELLRTVPPGLKPYYRQRVNDYFGTFDRP
;
A
#
# COMPACT_ATOMS: atom_id res chain seq x y z
N PRO A 1 -2.92 -0.28 12.26
CA PRO A 1 -1.48 -0.36 12.62
C PRO A 1 -0.69 -0.82 11.39
N SER A 2 0.53 -0.32 11.16
CA SER A 2 1.31 -0.70 9.98
C SER A 2 1.86 -2.14 10.08
N MET A 3 2.06 -2.81 8.94
CA MET A 3 2.67 -4.15 8.87
C MET A 3 4.02 -4.21 9.57
N ALA A 4 4.84 -3.18 9.43
CA ALA A 4 6.13 -3.05 10.12
C ALA A 4 5.99 -3.16 11.66
N LYS A 5 4.94 -2.57 12.24
CA LYS A 5 4.69 -2.64 13.69
C LYS A 5 4.25 -4.04 14.11
N MET A 6 3.40 -4.69 13.31
CA MET A 6 2.95 -6.07 13.58
C MET A 6 4.10 -7.06 13.52
N LYS A 7 4.97 -6.93 12.52
CA LYS A 7 6.23 -7.69 12.43
C LYS A 7 7.11 -7.49 13.66
N ALA A 8 7.35 -6.25 14.08
CA ALA A 8 8.19 -5.98 15.26
C ALA A 8 7.62 -6.64 16.53
N MET A 9 6.30 -6.62 16.70
CA MET A 9 5.65 -7.36 17.79
C MET A 9 5.82 -8.88 17.65
N GLN A 10 5.66 -9.42 16.43
CA GLN A 10 5.86 -10.83 16.16
C GLN A 10 7.30 -11.29 16.45
N GLU A 11 8.30 -10.50 16.06
CA GLU A 11 9.71 -10.78 16.37
C GLU A 11 9.97 -10.78 17.88
N ALA A 12 9.36 -9.86 18.62
CA ALA A 12 9.46 -9.83 20.08
C ALA A 12 8.84 -11.09 20.71
N LEU A 13 7.66 -11.50 20.24
CA LEU A 13 7.01 -12.76 20.64
C LEU A 13 7.89 -13.98 20.35
N ASN A 14 8.54 -14.03 19.19
CA ASN A 14 9.45 -15.13 18.82
C ASN A 14 10.61 -15.25 19.80
N LYS A 15 11.25 -14.12 20.13
CA LYS A 15 12.36 -14.08 21.09
C LYS A 15 11.90 -14.54 22.47
N GLN A 16 10.74 -14.05 22.93
CA GLN A 16 10.19 -14.42 24.23
C GLN A 16 9.84 -15.93 24.31
N LEU A 17 9.27 -16.50 23.25
CA LEU A 17 9.01 -17.95 23.16
C LEU A 17 10.30 -18.78 23.13
N GLU A 18 11.33 -18.32 22.42
CA GLU A 18 12.64 -18.99 22.40
C GLU A 18 13.32 -18.97 23.77
N GLU A 19 13.29 -17.85 24.48
CA GLU A 19 13.82 -17.72 25.84
C GLU A 19 13.08 -18.61 26.83
N MET A 20 11.74 -18.62 26.78
CA MET A 20 10.91 -19.45 27.64
C MET A 20 11.17 -20.95 27.43
N ARG A 21 11.38 -21.37 26.17
CA ARG A 21 11.76 -22.74 25.86
C ARG A 21 13.15 -23.09 26.38
N LYS A 22 14.14 -22.22 26.18
CA LYS A 22 15.50 -22.41 26.70
C LYS A 22 15.50 -22.51 28.23
N GLY A 23 14.66 -21.73 28.91
CA GLY A 23 14.43 -21.82 30.35
C GLY A 23 13.84 -23.16 30.77
N GLN A 24 12.82 -23.65 30.07
CA GLN A 24 12.24 -24.99 30.32
C GLN A 24 13.25 -26.12 30.06
N GLN A 25 14.05 -26.03 29.00
CA GLN A 25 15.06 -27.05 28.68
C GLN A 25 16.21 -27.08 29.70
N LYS A 26 16.64 -25.93 30.22
CA LYS A 26 17.69 -25.88 31.27
C LYS A 26 17.20 -26.39 32.63
N GLY A 27 15.90 -26.35 32.91
CA GLY A 27 15.29 -26.93 34.11
C GLY A 27 15.13 -28.46 34.06
N ASN A 28 15.14 -29.05 32.87
CA ASN A 28 15.10 -30.50 32.67
C ASN A 28 16.53 -31.09 32.57
N LYS A 29 17.24 -31.17 33.70
CA LYS A 29 18.35 -32.14 33.80
C LYS A 29 17.77 -33.56 33.75
N PRO A 30 18.35 -34.50 33.00
CA PRO A 30 17.87 -35.88 32.96
C PRO A 30 18.16 -36.56 34.30
N GLY A 31 17.14 -36.67 35.17
CA GLY A 31 17.27 -37.36 36.46
C GLY A 31 16.20 -37.02 37.49
N GLU A 32 15.68 -35.78 37.48
CA GLU A 32 14.56 -35.39 38.34
C GLU A 32 13.29 -35.34 37.50
N LYS A 33 12.39 -36.31 37.72
CA LYS A 33 11.00 -36.22 37.29
C LYS A 33 10.35 -35.03 38.01
N ASN A 34 10.52 -33.84 37.47
CA ASN A 34 9.75 -32.68 37.88
C ASN A 34 8.39 -32.73 37.19
N GLU A 35 7.47 -33.47 37.79
CA GLU A 35 6.02 -33.35 37.54
C GLU A 35 5.49 -31.95 37.92
N GLY A 36 6.34 -31.04 38.41
CA GLY A 36 5.99 -29.68 38.86
C GLY A 36 6.22 -28.53 37.87
N ALA A 37 6.79 -28.74 36.68
CA ALA A 37 6.98 -27.65 35.70
C ALA A 37 5.65 -27.06 35.18
N GLN A 38 4.53 -27.77 35.40
CA GLN A 38 3.17 -27.34 35.09
C GLN A 38 2.59 -26.32 36.10
N GLY A 39 3.31 -25.97 37.17
CA GLY A 39 2.75 -25.27 38.33
C GLY A 39 3.21 -23.84 38.62
N MET A 40 4.16 -23.26 37.87
CA MET A 40 4.67 -21.90 38.17
C MET A 40 3.59 -20.83 37.90
N PRO A 41 3.03 -20.15 38.93
CA PRO A 41 1.91 -19.21 38.77
C PRO A 41 2.24 -18.03 37.83
N GLY A 42 3.52 -17.67 37.72
CA GLY A 42 4.01 -16.62 36.81
C GLY A 42 4.04 -17.03 35.34
N MET A 43 4.28 -18.30 35.03
CA MET A 43 4.41 -18.79 33.66
C MET A 43 3.06 -18.79 32.93
N SER A 44 1.99 -19.20 33.61
CA SER A 44 0.64 -19.16 33.03
C SER A 44 0.20 -17.75 32.68
N ARG A 45 0.58 -16.75 33.50
CA ARG A 45 0.28 -15.34 33.23
C ARG A 45 1.06 -14.82 32.02
N GLN A 46 2.34 -15.17 31.91
CA GLN A 46 3.16 -14.80 30.75
C GLN A 46 2.65 -15.44 29.45
N LEU A 47 2.27 -16.72 29.49
CA LEU A 47 1.67 -17.41 28.34
C LEU A 47 0.34 -16.77 27.92
N ALA A 48 -0.54 -16.45 28.88
CA ALA A 48 -1.79 -15.76 28.59
C ALA A 48 -1.57 -14.36 27.98
N GLN A 49 -0.56 -13.63 28.45
CA GLN A 49 -0.18 -12.34 27.86
C GLN A 49 0.33 -12.50 26.42
N MET A 50 1.16 -13.52 26.15
CA MET A 50 1.63 -13.81 24.78
C MET A 50 0.49 -14.22 23.86
N ALA A 51 -0.42 -15.10 24.32
CA ALA A 51 -1.60 -15.47 23.55
C ALA A 51 -2.49 -14.25 23.24
N ALA A 52 -2.68 -13.35 24.19
CA ALA A 52 -3.42 -12.10 23.98
C ALA A 52 -2.73 -11.18 22.96
N GLN A 53 -1.40 -11.06 23.01
CA GLN A 53 -0.63 -10.30 22.03
C GLN A 53 -0.76 -10.91 20.62
N GLN A 54 -0.66 -12.24 20.52
CA GLN A 54 -0.81 -12.97 19.26
C GLN A 54 -2.23 -12.84 18.69
N ALA A 55 -3.25 -12.92 19.52
CA ALA A 55 -4.64 -12.69 19.14
C ALA A 55 -4.87 -11.25 18.64
N ALA A 56 -4.23 -10.26 19.27
CA ALA A 56 -4.29 -8.87 18.82
C ALA A 56 -3.68 -8.70 17.41
N ILE A 57 -2.50 -9.29 17.17
CA ILE A 57 -1.87 -9.25 15.83
C ILE A 57 -2.75 -9.98 14.80
N ARG A 58 -3.28 -11.16 15.14
CA ARG A 58 -4.19 -11.92 14.28
C ARG A 58 -5.41 -11.10 13.88
N LYS A 59 -6.04 -10.40 14.83
CA LYS A 59 -7.21 -9.55 14.57
C LYS A 59 -6.89 -8.38 13.65
N GLU A 60 -5.74 -7.74 13.83
CA GLU A 60 -5.28 -6.65 12.95
C GLU A 60 -4.96 -7.17 11.55
N LEU A 61 -4.35 -8.35 11.41
CA LEU A 61 -4.15 -9.00 10.11
C LEU A 61 -5.46 -9.34 9.41
N GLN A 62 -6.46 -9.84 10.14
CA GLN A 62 -7.79 -10.10 9.58
C GLN A 62 -8.47 -8.81 9.09
N ARG A 63 -8.34 -7.71 9.83
CA ARG A 63 -8.84 -6.39 9.40
C ARG A 63 -8.16 -5.94 8.11
N MET A 64 -6.84 -6.04 8.05
CA MET A 64 -6.07 -5.69 6.85
C MET A 64 -6.41 -6.59 5.66
N ALA A 65 -6.60 -7.88 5.89
CA ALA A 65 -7.03 -8.84 4.88
C ALA A 65 -8.42 -8.49 4.33
N GLN A 66 -9.36 -8.08 5.19
CA GLN A 66 -10.67 -7.60 4.78
C GLN A 66 -10.58 -6.32 3.97
N GLU A 67 -9.76 -5.35 4.40
CA GLU A 67 -9.54 -4.10 3.68
C GLU A 67 -8.96 -4.33 2.28
N MET A 68 -7.95 -5.22 2.15
CA MET A 68 -7.39 -5.62 0.86
C MET A 68 -8.33 -6.44 -0.02
N ASN A 69 -9.39 -7.01 0.53
CA ASN A 69 -10.38 -7.78 -0.22
C ASN A 69 -11.63 -6.96 -0.55
N LYS A 70 -11.74 -5.69 -0.11
CA LYS A 70 -12.91 -4.83 -0.37
C LYS A 70 -13.14 -4.58 -1.87
N ASP A 71 -12.08 -4.59 -2.65
CA ASP A 71 -12.09 -4.43 -4.10
C ASP A 71 -12.42 -5.73 -4.86
N GLY A 72 -12.63 -6.84 -4.15
CA GLY A 72 -12.89 -8.15 -4.74
C GLY A 72 -11.66 -8.81 -5.37
N SER A 73 -10.46 -8.23 -5.24
CA SER A 73 -9.23 -8.74 -5.86
C SER A 73 -8.73 -10.05 -5.25
N GLY A 74 -9.20 -10.40 -4.04
CA GLY A 74 -8.69 -11.54 -3.29
C GLY A 74 -7.27 -11.34 -2.75
N SER A 75 -6.73 -10.12 -2.82
CA SER A 75 -5.36 -9.77 -2.40
C SER A 75 -5.07 -10.04 -0.92
N GLY A 76 -6.11 -10.06 -0.08
CA GLY A 76 -6.02 -10.36 1.35
C GLY A 76 -6.03 -11.86 1.70
N ASN A 77 -6.24 -12.76 0.72
CA ASN A 77 -6.28 -14.20 0.98
C ASN A 77 -5.00 -14.78 1.62
N PRO A 78 -3.79 -14.35 1.25
CA PRO A 78 -2.57 -14.76 1.93
C PRO A 78 -2.54 -14.36 3.41
N LEU A 79 -3.05 -13.16 3.74
CA LEU A 79 -3.15 -12.70 5.13
C LEU A 79 -4.18 -13.50 5.93
N ASN A 80 -5.27 -13.94 5.29
CA ASN A 80 -6.23 -14.83 5.95
C ASN A 80 -5.62 -16.19 6.30
N LYS A 81 -4.81 -16.78 5.40
CA LYS A 81 -4.07 -18.02 5.68
C LYS A 81 -3.07 -17.84 6.82
N LEU A 82 -2.37 -16.71 6.83
CA LEU A 82 -1.45 -16.34 7.90
C LEU A 82 -2.18 -16.22 9.25
N ALA A 83 -3.36 -15.59 9.27
CA ALA A 83 -4.18 -15.47 10.47
C ALA A 83 -4.63 -16.83 11.02
N GLN A 84 -4.88 -17.81 10.16
CA GLN A 84 -5.18 -19.19 10.57
C GLN A 84 -3.95 -19.88 11.20
N GLU A 85 -2.76 -19.73 10.61
CA GLU A 85 -1.53 -20.27 11.21
C GLU A 85 -1.23 -19.64 12.58
N MET A 86 -1.50 -18.34 12.73
CA MET A 86 -1.37 -17.65 14.02
C MET A 86 -2.34 -18.16 15.08
N GLU A 87 -3.54 -18.58 14.69
CA GLU A 87 -4.52 -19.18 15.59
C GLU A 87 -4.06 -20.54 16.13
N GLU A 88 -3.43 -21.36 15.29
CA GLU A 88 -2.88 -22.65 15.75
C GLU A 88 -1.75 -22.45 16.74
N VAL A 89 -0.89 -21.44 16.54
CA VAL A 89 0.13 -21.09 17.54
C VAL A 89 -0.49 -20.51 18.82
N GLU A 90 -1.57 -19.71 18.72
CA GLU A 90 -2.31 -19.22 19.90
C GLU A 90 -2.85 -20.39 20.73
N LYS A 91 -3.46 -21.40 20.08
CA LYS A 91 -3.93 -22.62 20.74
C LYS A 91 -2.79 -23.37 21.44
N ASP A 92 -1.65 -23.49 20.80
CA ASP A 92 -0.48 -24.14 21.38
C ASP A 92 0.05 -23.41 22.62
N ILE A 93 0.12 -22.08 22.58
CA ILE A 93 0.55 -21.24 23.71
C ILE A 93 -0.43 -21.40 24.89
N VAL A 94 -1.73 -21.34 24.63
CA VAL A 94 -2.78 -21.50 25.67
C VAL A 94 -2.71 -22.91 26.29
N ASN A 95 -2.48 -23.93 25.47
CA ASN A 95 -2.32 -25.31 25.91
C ASN A 95 -0.92 -25.63 26.47
N ARG A 96 -0.04 -24.63 26.57
CA ARG A 96 1.34 -24.75 27.05
C ARG A 96 2.22 -25.72 26.26
N ARG A 97 1.90 -25.92 24.98
CA ARG A 97 2.65 -26.77 24.05
C ARG A 97 3.61 -25.92 23.23
N ILE A 98 4.76 -25.57 23.79
CA ILE A 98 5.82 -24.86 23.06
C ILE A 98 6.84 -25.88 22.56
N ASP A 99 6.49 -26.59 21.50
CA ASP A 99 7.35 -27.61 20.90
C ASP A 99 8.20 -27.05 19.73
N GLN A 100 8.91 -27.92 19.00
CA GLN A 100 9.65 -27.49 17.80
C GLN A 100 8.74 -27.08 16.65
N GLU A 101 7.53 -27.63 16.58
CA GLU A 101 6.59 -27.38 15.52
C GLU A 101 5.97 -25.99 15.66
N THR A 102 5.51 -25.62 16.86
CA THR A 102 5.02 -24.28 17.19
C THR A 102 6.09 -23.22 16.89
N GLN A 103 7.37 -23.49 17.19
CA GLN A 103 8.47 -22.58 16.86
C GLN A 103 8.72 -22.47 15.35
N LYS A 104 8.63 -23.58 14.61
CA LYS A 104 8.73 -23.53 13.14
C LYS A 104 7.59 -22.72 12.55
N ARG A 105 6.33 -23.02 12.91
CA ARG A 105 5.16 -22.25 12.49
C ARG A 105 5.32 -20.77 12.79
N GLN A 106 5.81 -20.44 13.98
CA GLN A 106 6.05 -19.06 14.40
C GLN A 106 7.16 -18.36 13.58
N LYS A 107 8.19 -19.09 13.12
CA LYS A 107 9.22 -18.57 12.18
C LYS A 107 8.65 -18.40 10.78
N ASP A 108 7.85 -19.34 10.31
CA ASP A 108 7.21 -19.29 8.99
C ASP A 108 6.23 -18.10 8.92
N ILE A 109 5.47 -17.86 9.99
CA ILE A 109 4.59 -16.68 10.13
C ILE A 109 5.41 -15.39 9.99
N LEU A 110 6.58 -15.31 10.64
CA LEU A 110 7.44 -14.14 10.53
C LEU A 110 7.97 -13.92 9.11
N VAL A 111 8.37 -14.99 8.41
CA VAL A 111 8.82 -14.92 7.01
C VAL A 111 7.69 -14.41 6.11
N ARG A 112 6.48 -14.95 6.26
CA ARG A 112 5.33 -14.50 5.47
C ARG A 112 4.90 -13.07 5.80
N LEU A 113 5.03 -12.63 7.05
CA LEU A 113 4.83 -11.23 7.41
C LEU A 113 5.83 -10.31 6.73
N LEU A 114 7.10 -10.72 6.63
CA LEU A 114 8.14 -9.97 5.92
C LEU A 114 7.85 -9.87 4.42
N GLU A 115 7.42 -10.97 3.81
CA GLU A 115 7.00 -11.00 2.40
C GLU A 115 5.80 -10.09 2.16
N ALA A 116 4.80 -10.12 3.04
CA ALA A 116 3.61 -9.27 2.95
C ALA A 116 3.96 -7.78 3.12
N GLU A 117 4.85 -7.43 4.06
CA GLU A 117 5.35 -6.06 4.23
C GLU A 117 6.08 -5.57 2.97
N LYS A 118 6.88 -6.44 2.34
CA LYS A 118 7.57 -6.11 1.09
C LYS A 118 6.58 -5.89 -0.06
N ALA A 119 5.57 -6.76 -0.18
CA ALA A 119 4.53 -6.64 -1.21
C ALA A 119 3.70 -5.36 -1.04
N GLU A 120 3.37 -4.98 0.21
CA GLU A 120 2.69 -3.71 0.51
C GLU A 120 3.52 -2.52 0.01
N ARG A 121 4.82 -2.47 0.33
CA ARG A 121 5.73 -1.41 -0.15
C ARG A 121 5.82 -1.36 -1.67
N GLU A 122 5.94 -2.51 -2.33
CA GLU A 122 6.00 -2.55 -3.80
C GLU A 122 4.73 -1.99 -4.43
N ARG A 123 3.55 -2.31 -3.88
CA ARG A 123 2.27 -1.76 -4.35
C ARG A 123 2.12 -0.26 -4.11
N GLU A 124 2.64 0.26 -2.99
CA GLU A 124 2.66 1.71 -2.74
C GLU A 124 3.52 2.44 -3.77
N LEU A 125 4.69 1.89 -4.10
CA LEU A 125 5.58 2.45 -5.11
C LEU A 125 4.97 2.39 -6.52
N ASP A 126 4.30 1.29 -6.87
CA ASP A 126 3.65 1.12 -8.18
C ASP A 126 2.46 2.07 -8.37
N GLN A 127 1.66 2.30 -7.32
CA GLN A 127 0.60 3.32 -7.34
C GLN A 127 1.15 4.74 -7.50
N GLN A 128 2.28 5.06 -6.85
CA GLN A 128 2.95 6.35 -7.06
C GLN A 128 3.47 6.49 -8.49
N ARG A 129 3.98 5.40 -9.07
CA ARG A 129 4.48 5.39 -10.45
C ARG A 129 3.34 5.62 -11.45
N THR A 130 2.25 4.89 -11.36
CA THR A 130 1.07 5.07 -12.23
C THR A 130 0.46 6.47 -12.12
N SER A 131 0.46 7.07 -10.92
CA SER A 131 0.07 8.49 -10.75
C SER A 131 1.04 9.48 -11.41
N ASN A 132 2.32 9.11 -11.55
CA ASN A 132 3.36 9.92 -12.16
C ASN A 132 3.63 9.56 -13.63
N GLU A 133 2.92 8.59 -14.21
CA GLU A 133 3.01 8.31 -15.64
C GLU A 133 2.60 9.57 -16.42
N GLY A 134 3.47 10.00 -17.33
CA GLY A 134 3.25 11.17 -18.14
C GLY A 134 2.02 10.97 -19.02
N ARG A 135 1.08 11.92 -18.99
CA ARG A 135 -0.03 11.93 -19.95
C ARG A 135 0.56 12.01 -21.35
N GLU A 136 0.17 11.10 -22.24
CA GLU A 136 0.44 11.24 -23.68
C GLU A 136 -0.27 12.51 -24.17
N THR A 137 0.46 13.62 -24.23
CA THR A 137 0.00 14.80 -24.96
C THR A 137 0.13 14.47 -26.44
N PRO A 138 -0.97 14.50 -27.22
CA PRO A 138 -0.87 14.33 -28.67
C PRO A 138 0.10 15.40 -29.22
N HIS A 139 0.90 15.02 -30.21
CA HIS A 139 1.76 16.00 -30.89
C HIS A 139 0.88 17.12 -31.46
N GLU A 140 1.18 18.37 -31.11
CA GLU A 140 0.52 19.52 -31.71
C GLU A 140 0.85 19.53 -33.20
N ASP A 141 -0.20 19.56 -34.04
CA ASP A 141 -0.04 19.67 -35.49
C ASP A 141 0.63 21.03 -35.82
N PRO A 142 1.85 21.03 -36.41
CA PRO A 142 2.55 22.26 -36.78
C PRO A 142 1.71 23.18 -37.68
N ALA A 143 0.82 22.62 -38.51
CA ALA A 143 -0.04 23.41 -39.38
C ALA A 143 -0.94 24.38 -38.60
N ARG A 144 -1.48 23.95 -37.45
CA ARG A 144 -2.34 24.80 -36.61
C ARG A 144 -1.59 26.00 -36.03
N TYR A 145 -0.31 25.82 -35.71
CA TYR A 145 0.54 26.92 -35.26
C TYR A 145 0.74 27.96 -36.37
N PHE A 146 1.04 27.51 -37.60
CA PHE A 146 1.21 28.40 -38.75
C PHE A 146 -0.09 29.12 -39.11
N GLU A 147 -1.23 28.44 -39.09
CA GLU A 147 -2.55 29.06 -39.31
C GLU A 147 -2.86 30.16 -38.30
N TYR A 148 -2.57 29.91 -37.02
CA TYR A 148 -2.74 30.90 -35.96
C TYR A 148 -1.87 32.14 -36.18
N GLN A 149 -0.59 31.95 -36.51
CA GLN A 149 0.33 33.06 -36.79
C GLN A 149 -0.13 33.88 -38.01
N GLN A 150 -0.54 33.21 -39.09
CA GLN A 150 -1.07 33.88 -40.27
C GLN A 150 -2.33 34.67 -39.96
N ARG A 151 -3.26 34.12 -39.17
CA ARG A 151 -4.46 34.85 -38.74
C ARG A 151 -4.11 36.10 -37.92
N LYS A 152 -3.15 35.98 -36.99
CA LYS A 152 -2.69 37.11 -36.17
C LYS A 152 -1.99 38.21 -36.99
N GLN A 153 -1.21 37.83 -37.99
CA GLN A 153 -0.60 38.78 -38.91
C GLN A 153 -1.66 39.52 -39.73
N ARG A 154 -2.64 38.81 -40.30
CA ARG A 154 -3.76 39.42 -41.02
C ARG A 154 -4.58 40.37 -40.14
N GLU A 155 -4.90 39.98 -38.91
CA GLU A 155 -5.58 40.85 -37.93
C GLU A 155 -4.78 42.15 -37.69
N THR A 156 -3.45 42.05 -37.57
CA THR A 156 -2.56 43.20 -37.35
C THR A 156 -2.46 44.09 -38.57
N GLU A 157 -2.37 43.51 -39.76
CA GLU A 157 -2.33 44.25 -41.03
C GLU A 157 -3.63 45.01 -41.27
N LEU A 158 -4.79 44.43 -40.95
CA LEU A 158 -6.08 45.11 -41.02
C LEU A 158 -6.10 46.36 -40.11
N LEU A 159 -5.61 46.23 -38.87
CA LEU A 159 -5.54 47.37 -37.94
C LEU A 159 -4.55 48.45 -38.41
N ARG A 160 -3.48 48.08 -39.13
CA ARG A 160 -2.50 49.03 -39.69
C ARG A 160 -3.01 49.72 -40.96
N THR A 161 -3.79 49.03 -41.78
CA THR A 161 -4.23 49.54 -43.09
C THR A 161 -5.48 50.40 -43.02
N VAL A 162 -6.26 50.35 -41.93
CA VAL A 162 -7.42 51.22 -41.75
C VAL A 162 -6.95 52.59 -41.25
N PRO A 163 -6.99 53.67 -42.07
CA PRO A 163 -6.59 54.98 -41.62
C PRO A 163 -7.56 55.49 -40.53
N PRO A 164 -7.06 56.10 -39.45
CA PRO A 164 -7.87 56.51 -38.30
C PRO A 164 -8.95 57.57 -38.63
N GLY A 165 -8.88 58.20 -39.81
CA GLY A 165 -9.85 59.20 -40.30
C GLY A 165 -10.96 58.66 -41.20
N LEU A 166 -11.08 57.34 -41.41
CA LEU A 166 -12.07 56.78 -42.34
C LEU A 166 -13.51 56.95 -41.79
N LYS A 167 -14.38 57.64 -42.56
CA LYS A 167 -15.81 57.84 -42.22
C LYS A 167 -16.50 56.47 -42.03
N PRO A 168 -17.44 56.33 -41.06
CA PRO A 168 -18.05 55.05 -40.70
C PRO A 168 -18.60 54.24 -41.89
N TYR A 169 -19.19 54.93 -42.87
CA TYR A 169 -19.73 54.31 -44.09
C TYR A 169 -18.70 53.51 -44.89
N TYR A 170 -17.51 54.06 -45.11
CA TYR A 170 -16.46 53.38 -45.90
C TYR A 170 -15.76 52.29 -45.08
N ARG A 171 -15.71 52.44 -43.76
CA ARG A 171 -15.20 51.38 -42.86
C ARG A 171 -16.06 50.13 -42.94
N GLN A 172 -17.38 50.28 -42.98
CA GLN A 172 -18.31 49.16 -43.09
C GLN A 172 -18.16 48.44 -44.42
N ARG A 173 -18.08 49.18 -45.54
CA ARG A 173 -17.85 48.60 -46.88
C ARG A 173 -16.51 47.84 -46.99
N VAL A 174 -15.45 48.35 -46.37
CA VAL A 174 -14.13 47.69 -46.35
C VAL A 174 -14.19 46.41 -45.52
N ASN A 175 -14.82 46.45 -44.35
CA ASN A 175 -15.02 45.26 -43.51
C ASN A 175 -15.87 44.20 -44.23
N ASP A 176 -16.93 44.61 -44.93
CA ASP A 176 -17.78 43.71 -45.72
C ASP A 176 -16.99 43.05 -46.86
N TYR A 177 -16.13 43.80 -47.55
CA TYR A 177 -15.28 43.27 -48.62
C TYR A 177 -14.19 42.31 -48.13
N PHE A 178 -13.54 42.60 -47.01
CA PHE A 178 -12.53 41.68 -46.46
C PHE A 178 -13.17 40.48 -45.75
N GLY A 179 -14.37 40.63 -45.18
CA GLY A 179 -15.15 39.55 -44.58
C GLY A 179 -15.63 38.47 -45.57
N THR A 180 -15.59 38.72 -46.89
CA THR A 180 -15.89 37.69 -47.90
C THR A 180 -14.75 36.71 -48.15
N PHE A 181 -13.50 37.07 -47.80
CA PHE A 181 -12.33 36.20 -48.00
C PHE A 181 -12.08 35.22 -46.83
N ASP A 182 -12.75 35.42 -45.69
CA ASP A 182 -12.60 34.61 -44.46
C ASP A 182 -13.70 33.53 -44.29
N ARG A 183 -14.56 33.32 -45.30
CA ARG A 183 -15.50 32.17 -45.29
C ARG A 183 -14.80 30.95 -45.90
N PRO A 184 -14.85 29.79 -45.24
CA PRO A 184 -14.12 28.59 -45.66
C PRO A 184 -14.54 28.11 -47.05
#